data_AF-A0A6N9BTN7-F1
#
_entry.id   AF-A0A6N9BTN7-F1
#
_cell.length_a   1.000
_cell.length_b   1.000
_cell.length_c   1.000
_cell.angle_alpha   90.00
_cell.angle_beta   90.00
_cell.angle_gamma   90.00
#
_symmetry.space_group_name_H-M   'P 1'
#
loop_
_entity.id
_entity.type
_entity.pdbx_description
1 polymer ?
#
loop_
_entity_poly.entity_id
_entity_poly.type
_entity_poly.pdbx_seq_one_letter_code
_entity_poly.pdbx_strand_id
1 'polypeptide(L)'
;MVLFTVFVLGFLEISLPLPIVIVMGGAMEPAFALIGISGSAGTLFFIYLSQPVRRWVVRRWGMDSVIFTRTERFMVRYGAVGVGLLAPMILGHALTAVAAVVLGAPTRKLALWMIVGVWLWTVFYYAVILAGATWIVGVD
;
A
#
# COMPACT_ATOMS: atom_id res chain seq x y z
N MET A 1 -21.19 -10.92 0.75
CA MET A 1 -20.80 -9.93 1.78
C MET A 1 -19.29 -9.94 2.03
N VAL A 2 -18.69 -11.08 2.39
CA VAL A 2 -17.24 -11.20 2.68
C VAL A 2 -16.33 -10.64 1.58
N LEU A 3 -16.56 -10.98 0.31
CA LEU A 3 -15.76 -10.46 -0.82
C LEU A 3 -15.82 -8.94 -0.96
N PHE A 4 -16.96 -8.32 -0.67
CA PHE A 4 -17.10 -6.86 -0.71
C PHE A 4 -16.28 -6.21 0.41
N THR A 5 -16.33 -6.76 1.62
CA THR A 5 -15.50 -6.31 2.75
C THR A 5 -14.02 -6.43 2.42
N VAL A 6 -13.59 -7.56 1.85
CA VAL A 6 -12.21 -7.81 1.42
C VAL A 6 -11.76 -6.82 0.36
N PHE A 7 -12.63 -6.49 -0.58
CA PHE A 7 -12.34 -5.48 -1.61
C PHE A 7 -12.15 -4.09 -1.00
N VAL A 8 -13.08 -3.64 -0.15
CA VAL A 8 -13.02 -2.31 0.48
C VAL A 8 -11.79 -2.21 1.38
N LEU A 9 -11.50 -3.25 2.16
CA LEU A 9 -10.31 -3.28 2.98
C LEU A 9 -9.07 -3.32 2.11
N GLY A 10 -8.97 -4.21 1.12
CA GLY A 10 -7.82 -4.29 0.22
C GLY A 10 -7.57 -2.99 -0.54
N PHE A 11 -8.60 -2.20 -0.82
CA PHE A 11 -8.48 -0.88 -1.41
C PHE A 11 -7.86 0.17 -0.47
N LEU A 12 -8.10 0.06 0.84
CA LEU A 12 -7.60 0.99 1.86
C LEU A 12 -6.28 0.54 2.49
N GLU A 13 -6.18 -0.75 2.81
CA GLU A 13 -5.08 -1.39 3.52
C GLU A 13 -4.95 -2.89 3.19
N ILE A 14 -3.72 -3.36 3.01
CA ILE A 14 -3.42 -4.72 2.54
C ILE A 14 -3.27 -5.76 3.66
N SER A 15 -3.06 -5.33 4.90
CA SER A 15 -2.74 -6.19 6.06
C SER A 15 -3.98 -6.90 6.63
N LEU A 16 -5.11 -6.18 6.72
CA LEU A 16 -6.36 -6.63 7.35
C LEU A 16 -7.24 -7.60 6.53
N PRO A 17 -7.31 -7.53 5.18
CA PRO A 17 -8.24 -8.34 4.41
C PRO A 17 -8.02 -9.85 4.58
N LEU A 18 -6.77 -10.30 4.65
CA LEU A 18 -6.44 -11.73 4.73
C LEU A 18 -6.88 -12.38 6.06
N PRO A 19 -6.56 -11.82 7.25
CA PRO A 19 -7.11 -12.30 8.52
C PRO A 19 -8.65 -12.37 8.52
N ILE A 20 -9.30 -11.37 7.92
CA ILE A 20 -10.77 -11.27 7.90
C ILE A 20 -11.41 -12.36 7.05
N VAL A 21 -10.78 -12.75 5.93
CA VAL A 21 -11.24 -13.89 5.12
C VAL A 21 -11.25 -15.16 5.97
N ILE A 22 -10.21 -15.39 6.77
CA ILE A 22 -10.10 -16.59 7.63
C ILE A 22 -11.20 -16.58 8.69
N VAL A 23 -11.35 -15.46 9.42
CA VAL A 23 -12.35 -15.35 10.50
C VAL A 23 -13.77 -15.49 9.97
N MET A 24 -14.04 -14.99 8.76
CA MET A 24 -15.35 -15.09 8.12
C MET A 24 -15.58 -16.41 7.36
N GLY A 25 -14.61 -17.34 7.37
CA GLY A 25 -14.69 -18.60 6.64
C GLY A 25 -14.80 -18.45 5.12
N GLY A 26 -14.22 -17.38 4.56
CA GLY A 26 -14.23 -17.08 3.14
C GLY A 26 -13.21 -17.89 2.34
N ALA A 27 -13.43 -18.02 1.03
CA ALA A 27 -12.48 -18.67 0.12
C ALA A 27 -11.23 -17.79 -0.09
N MET A 28 -10.04 -18.33 0.23
CA MET A 28 -8.77 -17.60 0.17
C MET A 28 -8.28 -17.34 -1.26
N GLU A 29 -8.47 -18.31 -2.16
CA GLU A 29 -8.07 -18.22 -3.58
C GLU A 29 -8.64 -16.95 -4.27
N PRO A 30 -9.96 -16.71 -4.32
CA PRO A 30 -10.51 -15.51 -4.93
C PRO A 30 -10.20 -14.25 -4.11
N ALA A 31 -10.07 -14.36 -2.79
CA ALA A 31 -9.76 -13.22 -1.93
C ALA A 31 -8.36 -12.66 -2.21
N PHE A 32 -7.36 -13.53 -2.40
CA PHE A 32 -6.00 -13.14 -2.73
C PHE A 32 -5.94 -12.27 -3.98
N ALA A 33 -6.53 -12.74 -5.08
CA ALA A 33 -6.59 -11.99 -6.33
C ALA A 33 -7.33 -10.65 -6.16
N LEU A 34 -8.44 -10.66 -5.41
CA LEU A 34 -9.24 -9.46 -5.15
C LEU A 34 -8.46 -8.41 -4.35
N ILE A 35 -7.65 -8.83 -3.36
CA ILE A 35 -6.79 -7.95 -2.56
C ILE A 35 -5.69 -7.33 -3.43
N GLY A 36 -5.00 -8.13 -4.25
CA GLY A 36 -3.98 -7.59 -5.16
C GLY A 36 -4.53 -6.55 -6.14
N ILE A 37 -5.71 -6.83 -6.72
CA ILE A 37 -6.39 -5.91 -7.65
C ILE A 37 -6.88 -4.65 -6.92
N SER A 38 -7.60 -4.80 -5.81
CA SER A 38 -8.15 -3.68 -5.04
C SER A 38 -7.04 -2.81 -4.45
N GLY A 39 -5.97 -3.39 -3.92
CA GLY A 39 -4.81 -2.67 -3.40
C GLY A 39 -4.03 -1.93 -4.48
N SER A 40 -3.92 -2.51 -5.68
CA SER A 40 -3.34 -1.82 -6.84
C SER A 40 -4.20 -0.63 -7.27
N ALA A 41 -5.52 -0.81 -7.33
CA ALA A 41 -6.47 0.24 -7.66
C ALA A 41 -6.47 1.37 -6.63
N GLY A 42 -6.50 1.02 -5.34
CA GLY A 42 -6.42 1.96 -4.22
C GLY A 42 -5.12 2.76 -4.23
N THR A 43 -3.99 2.08 -4.42
CA THR A 43 -2.67 2.72 -4.56
C THR A 43 -2.68 3.79 -5.65
N LEU A 44 -3.13 3.44 -6.86
CA LEU A 44 -3.19 4.40 -7.96
C LEU A 44 -4.13 5.57 -7.61
N PHE A 45 -5.31 5.26 -7.08
CA PHE A 45 -6.29 6.26 -6.67
C PHE A 45 -5.69 7.28 -5.68
N PHE A 46 -5.05 6.81 -4.61
CA PHE A 46 -4.45 7.69 -3.60
C PHE A 46 -3.24 8.45 -4.11
N ILE A 47 -2.40 7.86 -4.97
CA ILE A 47 -1.29 8.57 -5.62
C ILE A 47 -1.80 9.74 -6.46
N TYR A 48 -2.85 9.54 -7.28
CA TYR A 48 -3.41 10.63 -8.07
C TYR A 48 -4.15 11.66 -7.21
N LEU A 49 -4.91 11.20 -6.21
CA LEU A 49 -5.62 12.08 -5.27
C LEU A 49 -4.67 12.95 -4.43
N SER A 50 -3.46 12.45 -4.16
CA SER A 50 -2.47 13.20 -3.39
C SER A 50 -1.83 14.38 -4.13
N GLN A 51 -1.92 14.44 -5.47
CA GLN A 51 -1.37 15.57 -6.24
C GLN A 51 -2.02 16.93 -5.90
N PRO A 52 -3.37 17.08 -5.89
CA PRO A 52 -4.00 18.31 -5.44
C PRO A 52 -3.71 18.59 -3.95
N VAL A 53 -3.62 17.56 -3.11
CA VAL A 53 -3.28 17.71 -1.68
C VAL A 53 -1.88 18.31 -1.53
N ARG A 54 -0.86 17.80 -2.25
CA ARG A 54 0.49 18.36 -2.27
C ARG A 54 0.48 19.85 -2.63
N ARG A 55 -0.24 20.23 -3.70
CA ARG A 55 -0.34 21.64 -4.12
C ARG A 55 -1.01 22.52 -3.07
N TRP A 56 -1.97 21.98 -2.34
CA TRP A 56 -2.63 22.69 -1.24
C TRP A 56 -1.68 22.86 -0.04
N VAL A 57 -1.00 21.80 0.39
CA VAL A 57 -0.05 21.82 1.53
C VAL A 57 1.10 22.80 1.26
N VAL A 58 1.74 22.71 0.09
CA VAL A 58 2.86 23.59 -0.28
C VAL A 58 2.44 25.06 -0.27
N ARG A 59 1.24 25.38 -0.77
CA ARG A 59 0.71 26.76 -0.75
C ARG A 59 0.32 27.24 0.64
N ARG A 60 -0.24 26.35 1.48
CA ARG A 60 -0.75 26.70 2.81
C ARG A 60 0.37 26.91 3.83
N TRP A 61 1.39 26.07 3.79
CA TRP A 61 2.43 26.03 4.83
C TRP A 61 3.74 26.69 4.43
N GLY A 62 3.86 27.21 3.21
CA GLY A 62 5.04 27.97 2.78
C GLY A 62 6.34 27.19 3.01
N MET A 63 6.32 25.87 2.75
CA MET A 63 7.46 25.00 3.02
C MET A 63 8.70 25.56 2.33
N ASP A 64 9.70 25.98 3.13
CA ASP A 64 10.91 26.63 2.64
C ASP A 64 11.50 25.84 1.48
N SER A 65 11.63 26.50 0.34
CA SER A 65 11.98 25.89 -0.93
C SER A 65 13.31 25.13 -0.87
N VAL A 66 14.24 25.55 0.01
CA VAL A 66 15.58 24.97 0.20
C VAL A 66 15.56 23.65 0.99
N ILE A 67 14.79 23.57 2.09
CA ILE A 67 14.66 22.32 2.85
C ILE A 67 13.83 21.32 2.04
N PHE A 68 12.77 21.80 1.41
CA PHE A 68 11.90 20.99 0.57
C PHE A 68 12.64 20.42 -0.65
N THR A 69 13.53 21.19 -1.30
CA THR A 69 14.36 20.66 -2.41
C THR A 69 15.34 19.58 -1.97
N ARG A 70 15.90 19.65 -0.76
CA ARG A 70 16.75 18.57 -0.23
C ARG A 70 15.94 17.28 -0.02
N THR A 71 14.80 17.38 0.66
CA THR A 71 13.93 16.22 0.91
C THR A 71 13.41 15.61 -0.39
N GLU A 72 12.97 16.44 -1.35
CA GLU A 72 12.52 16.01 -2.67
C GLU A 72 13.63 15.24 -3.42
N ARG A 73 14.87 15.74 -3.40
CA ARG A 73 16.01 15.07 -4.05
C ARG A 73 16.30 13.68 -3.46
N PHE A 74 16.18 13.53 -2.14
CA PHE A 74 16.25 12.22 -1.48
C PHE A 74 15.07 11.33 -1.87
N MET A 75 13.86 11.88 -1.94
CA MET A 75 12.65 11.13 -2.31
C MET A 75 12.64 10.66 -3.76
N VAL A 76 13.26 11.42 -4.67
CA VAL A 76 13.48 11.04 -6.07
C VAL A 76 14.44 9.85 -6.18
N ARG A 77 15.50 9.83 -5.36
CA ARG A 77 16.54 8.79 -5.43
C ARG A 77 16.16 7.51 -4.71
N TYR A 78 15.66 7.62 -3.47
CA TYR A 78 15.38 6.48 -2.59
C TYR A 78 13.90 6.36 -2.20
N GLY A 79 13.18 7.48 -2.11
CA GLY A 79 11.79 7.52 -1.66
C GLY A 79 10.88 6.63 -2.48
N ALA A 80 10.90 6.72 -3.81
CA ALA A 80 10.00 5.92 -4.63
C ALA A 80 10.14 4.39 -4.45
N VAL A 81 11.37 3.89 -4.26
CA VAL A 81 11.63 2.45 -4.10
C VAL A 81 11.38 2.02 -2.66
N GLY A 82 12.03 2.68 -1.70
CA GLY A 82 11.93 2.32 -0.29
C GLY A 82 10.53 2.52 0.26
N VAL A 83 9.90 3.65 -0.07
CA VAL A 83 8.50 3.90 0.30
C VAL A 83 7.62 2.95 -0.50
N GLY A 84 7.79 2.78 -1.81
CA GLY A 84 6.95 1.85 -2.58
C GLY A 84 6.91 0.41 -2.04
N LEU A 85 8.05 -0.09 -1.57
CA LEU A 85 8.16 -1.44 -1.00
C LEU A 85 7.74 -1.50 0.48
N LEU A 86 8.16 -0.59 1.34
CA LEU A 86 7.93 -0.71 2.79
C LEU A 86 6.62 -0.06 3.25
N ALA A 87 6.12 0.92 2.50
CA ALA A 87 4.91 1.68 2.82
C ALA A 87 3.65 0.84 3.05
N PRO A 88 3.33 -0.15 2.20
CA PRO A 88 2.07 -0.86 2.31
C PRO A 88 1.95 -1.61 3.65
N MET A 89 3.09 -1.90 4.28
CA MET A 89 3.17 -2.66 5.52
C MET A 89 3.01 -1.78 6.78
N ILE A 90 3.47 -0.51 6.77
CA ILE A 90 3.54 0.32 7.99
C ILE A 90 2.30 1.21 8.18
N LEU A 91 1.80 1.82 7.12
CA LEU A 91 0.76 2.87 7.19
C LEU A 91 -0.42 2.60 6.25
N GLY A 92 -0.42 1.46 5.54
CA GLY A 92 -1.30 1.22 4.40
C GLY A 92 -0.90 2.05 3.18
N HIS A 93 -1.33 1.62 1.99
CA HIS A 93 -0.99 2.30 0.74
C HIS A 93 -1.63 3.69 0.64
N ALA A 94 -2.79 3.92 1.26
CA ALA A 94 -3.50 5.20 1.20
C ALA A 94 -2.70 6.36 1.86
N LEU A 95 -2.40 6.24 3.15
CA LEU A 95 -1.68 7.27 3.90
C LEU A 95 -0.29 7.47 3.34
N THR A 96 0.37 6.38 2.95
CA THR A 96 1.73 6.48 2.50
C THR A 96 1.87 7.08 1.10
N ALA A 97 0.95 6.79 0.18
CA ALA A 97 0.91 7.46 -1.12
C ALA A 97 0.81 8.98 -0.94
N VAL A 98 -0.09 9.42 -0.04
CA VAL A 98 -0.25 10.84 0.27
C VAL A 98 1.03 11.44 0.84
N ALA A 99 1.60 10.82 1.87
CA ALA A 99 2.84 11.29 2.50
C ALA A 99 4.00 11.36 1.49
N ALA A 100 4.20 10.30 0.70
CA ALA A 100 5.27 10.23 -0.29
C ALA A 100 5.16 11.33 -1.34
N VAL A 101 3.96 11.55 -1.91
CA VAL A 101 3.74 12.57 -2.93
C VAL A 101 3.85 13.97 -2.32
N VAL A 102 3.31 14.19 -1.12
CA VAL A 102 3.48 15.46 -0.40
C VAL A 102 4.96 15.78 -0.17
N LEU A 103 5.78 14.78 0.14
CA LEU A 103 7.24 14.91 0.30
C LEU A 103 8.02 15.03 -1.02
N GLY A 104 7.34 15.00 -2.18
CA GLY A 104 7.97 15.18 -3.49
C GLY A 104 8.41 13.88 -4.18
N ALA A 105 7.91 12.72 -3.77
CA ALA A 105 8.19 11.48 -4.46
C ALA A 105 7.65 11.51 -5.92
N PRO A 106 8.42 10.99 -6.89
CA PRO A 106 8.00 10.95 -8.28
C PRO A 106 6.85 9.96 -8.46
N THR A 107 5.64 10.45 -8.75
CA THR A 107 4.38 9.69 -8.79
C THR A 107 4.43 8.46 -9.70
N ARG A 108 5.00 8.56 -10.92
CA ARG A 108 5.10 7.41 -11.83
C ARG A 108 5.97 6.28 -11.27
N LYS A 109 7.15 6.62 -10.75
CA LYS A 109 8.08 5.63 -10.20
C LYS A 109 7.51 5.06 -8.89
N LEU A 110 6.93 5.91 -8.04
CA LEU A 110 6.26 5.49 -6.81
C LEU A 110 5.10 4.53 -7.10
N ALA A 111 4.27 4.81 -8.09
CA ALA A 111 3.16 3.93 -8.46
C ALA A 111 3.62 2.54 -8.88
N LEU A 112 4.66 2.46 -9.74
CA LEU A 112 5.23 1.18 -10.15
C LEU A 112 5.77 0.39 -8.95
N TRP A 113 6.58 1.03 -8.10
CA TRP A 113 7.16 0.35 -6.93
C TRP A 113 6.13 0.02 -5.84
N MET A 114 5.08 0.83 -5.67
CA MET A 114 3.99 0.51 -4.75
C MET A 114 3.15 -0.65 -5.25
N ILE A 115 2.86 -0.76 -6.55
CA ILE A 115 2.16 -1.92 -7.11
C ILE A 115 3.00 -3.18 -6.91
N VAL A 116 4.30 -3.12 -7.20
CA VAL A 116 5.22 -4.24 -6.94
C VAL A 116 5.23 -4.60 -5.45
N GLY A 117 5.27 -3.62 -4.56
CA GLY A 117 5.18 -3.81 -3.11
C GLY A 117 3.88 -4.46 -2.67
N VAL A 118 2.73 -3.99 -3.18
CA VAL A 118 1.41 -4.57 -2.92
C VAL A 118 1.40 -6.05 -3.26
N TRP A 119 1.83 -6.43 -4.47
CA TRP A 119 1.86 -7.84 -4.87
C TRP A 119 2.86 -8.66 -4.04
N LEU A 120 4.06 -8.14 -3.82
CA LEU A 120 5.08 -8.80 -3.01
C LEU A 120 4.55 -9.11 -1.60
N TRP A 121 3.96 -8.12 -0.94
CA TRP A 121 3.41 -8.29 0.41
C TRP A 121 2.14 -9.13 0.44
N THR A 122 1.29 -9.06 -0.60
CA THR A 122 0.13 -9.95 -0.69
C THR A 122 0.58 -11.41 -0.71
N VAL A 123 1.58 -11.73 -1.55
CA VAL A 123 2.17 -13.08 -1.62
C VAL A 123 2.80 -13.47 -0.29
N PHE A 124 3.56 -12.56 0.32
CA PHE A 124 4.17 -12.79 1.63
C PHE A 124 3.13 -13.13 2.71
N TYR A 125 2.09 -12.32 2.86
CA TYR A 125 1.04 -12.58 3.86
C TYR A 125 0.28 -13.87 3.58
N TYR A 126 -0.03 -14.16 2.31
CA TYR A 126 -0.68 -15.41 1.94
C TYR A 126 0.19 -16.62 2.30
N ALA A 127 1.50 -16.57 2.01
CA ALA A 127 2.44 -17.62 2.38
C ALA A 127 2.57 -17.80 3.91
N VAL A 128 2.67 -16.70 4.66
CA VAL A 128 2.72 -16.73 6.14
C VAL A 128 1.47 -17.36 6.72
N ILE A 129 0.30 -17.03 6.18
CA ILE A 129 -0.96 -17.59 6.64
C ILE A 129 -1.06 -19.08 6.32
N LEU A 130 -0.67 -19.51 5.12
CA LEU A 130 -0.63 -20.93 4.77
C LEU A 130 0.35 -21.71 5.66
N ALA A 131 1.53 -21.16 5.92
CA ALA A 131 2.51 -21.74 6.84
C ALA A 131 1.97 -21.81 8.28
N GLY A 132 1.27 -20.76 8.74
CA GLY A 132 0.61 -20.76 10.04
C GLY A 132 -0.53 -21.79 10.13
N ALA A 133 -1.36 -21.88 9.09
CA ALA A 133 -2.46 -22.84 9.02
C ALA A 133 -1.94 -24.29 9.04
N THR A 134 -0.89 -24.58 8.27
CA THR A 134 -0.26 -25.91 8.27
C THR A 134 0.39 -26.25 9.62
N TRP A 135 1.03 -25.27 10.28
CA TRP A 135 1.59 -25.47 11.62
C TRP A 135 0.51 -25.73 12.69
N ILE A 136 -0.63 -25.03 12.62
CA ILE A 136 -1.76 -25.23 13.55
C ILE A 136 -2.46 -26.57 13.34
N VAL A 137 -2.54 -27.05 12.10
CA VAL A 137 -3.21 -28.31 11.75
C VAL A 137 -2.33 -29.54 12.07
N GLY A 138 -1.05 -29.35 12.40
CA GLY A 138 -0.18 -30.41 12.93
C GLY A 138 0.08 -31.50 11.89
N VAL A 139 0.80 -31.15 10.83
CA VAL A 139 1.41 -32.16 9.95
C VAL A 139 2.91 -32.18 10.26
N ASP A 140 3.29 -33.13 11.12
CA ASP A 140 4.65 -33.67 11.22
C ASP A 140 4.90 -34.64 10.06
#